data_AF-A0A424KNH7-F1
#
_entry.id   AF-A0A424KNH7-F1
#
_cell.length_a   1.000
_cell.length_b   1.000
_cell.length_c   1.000
_cell.angle_alpha   90.00
_cell.angle_beta   90.00
_cell.angle_gamma   90.00
#
_symmetry.space_group_name_H-M   'P 1'
#
loop_
_entity.id
_entity.type
_entity.pdbx_description
1 polymer ?
#
loop_
_entity_poly.entity_id
_entity_poly.type
_entity_poly.pdbx_seq_one_letter_code
_entity_poly.pdbx_strand_id
1 'polypeptide(L)'
;MNIFFTFLNFIFCALLMSSDVDFNQQKFDRLDKIEYTIFNGNRDTETYIDATSFGAWNYFSFETNSVVATVLDGATDDINNIEASLDWDLAFRRNHIKTNSGLSGPGQGGGYVDVSKTWTEHWQTLDSVPEDATWLEDEEWCCAYAGGGVFNLTLNSNLALAEWGAFGTSAGFGINNYVMFVKDADGELVKFWPYNYYNSTSNGGHIEIRYDYVDLEPDCTGVVGGDSIYDDCGECWTPYCYFGQGNFQFLSEDECASGNGSWIGPNNPGDPFWNDTCTIDCAGVIDGLSVIDDCGECWTPYCYYGMGSFE
;
A
#
# COMPACT_ATOMS: atom_id res chain seq x y z
N MET A 1 19.98 -75.13 -16.80
CA MET A 1 19.26 -74.31 -17.79
C MET A 1 19.53 -72.86 -17.43
N ASN A 2 20.40 -72.20 -18.22
CA ASN A 2 20.69 -70.76 -18.42
C ASN A 2 20.74 -69.78 -17.21
N ILE A 3 21.93 -69.28 -16.81
CA ILE A 3 22.64 -68.02 -17.21
C ILE A 3 22.06 -66.80 -16.45
N PHE A 4 22.69 -66.25 -15.39
CA PHE A 4 23.87 -65.32 -15.28
C PHE A 4 23.51 -63.81 -15.27
N PHE A 5 24.22 -63.04 -14.41
CA PHE A 5 24.32 -61.56 -14.24
C PHE A 5 23.27 -60.87 -13.34
N THR A 6 23.54 -60.24 -12.18
CA THR A 6 24.60 -59.36 -11.58
C THR A 6 24.44 -57.86 -11.89
N PHE A 7 24.66 -57.03 -10.85
CA PHE A 7 24.74 -55.55 -10.73
C PHE A 7 23.40 -54.83 -10.47
N LEU A 8 23.27 -53.80 -9.60
CA LEU A 8 24.16 -52.77 -9.05
C LEU A 8 23.42 -52.21 -7.78
N ASN A 9 24.02 -52.09 -6.58
CA ASN A 9 24.56 -50.84 -5.98
C ASN A 9 23.50 -49.71 -5.89
N PHE A 10 23.21 -48.97 -4.81
CA PHE A 10 24.05 -48.39 -3.76
C PHE A 10 23.10 -47.67 -2.75
N ILE A 11 23.54 -47.50 -1.49
CA ILE A 11 23.22 -46.39 -0.55
C ILE A 11 21.73 -46.07 -0.29
N PHE A 12 21.24 -46.44 0.90
CA PHE A 12 20.22 -45.66 1.61
C PHE A 12 20.91 -45.07 2.85
N CYS A 13 21.61 -43.98 2.65
CA CYS A 13 22.22 -43.18 3.71
C CYS A 13 21.52 -41.83 3.74
N ALA A 14 21.02 -41.49 4.93
CA ALA A 14 20.70 -40.15 5.43
C ALA A 14 19.80 -39.26 4.57
N LEU A 15 18.55 -39.08 5.01
CA LEU A 15 17.84 -37.79 4.98
C LEU A 15 16.73 -37.84 6.03
N LEU A 16 17.13 -37.80 7.30
CA LEU A 16 16.33 -37.21 8.37
C LEU A 16 16.93 -35.83 8.63
N MET A 17 16.66 -34.85 7.75
CA MET A 17 16.82 -33.41 8.01
C MET A 17 16.04 -32.64 6.94
N SER A 18 14.81 -32.23 7.23
CA SER A 18 14.25 -30.96 6.73
C SER A 18 12.86 -30.72 7.32
N SER A 19 12.80 -30.28 8.57
CA SER A 19 11.64 -29.50 9.05
C SER A 19 12.04 -28.11 9.56
N ASP A 20 13.34 -27.80 9.61
CA ASP A 20 13.85 -26.51 10.11
C ASP A 20 14.31 -25.55 9.00
N VAL A 21 14.21 -25.98 7.73
CA VAL A 21 14.59 -25.16 6.56
C VAL A 21 13.44 -24.27 6.08
N ASP A 22 12.19 -24.61 6.39
CA ASP A 22 11.02 -23.90 5.83
C ASP A 22 10.68 -22.60 6.60
N PHE A 23 10.76 -22.63 7.94
CA PHE A 23 10.38 -21.47 8.75
C PHE A 23 11.41 -20.34 8.72
N ASN A 24 12.70 -20.69 8.58
CA ASN A 24 13.76 -19.69 8.45
C ASN A 24 13.77 -19.08 7.04
N GLN A 25 13.58 -19.88 5.98
CA GLN A 25 13.50 -19.35 4.62
C GLN A 25 12.30 -18.38 4.46
N GLN A 26 11.10 -18.74 4.92
CA GLN A 26 9.93 -17.85 4.90
C GLN A 26 10.11 -16.56 5.72
N LYS A 27 10.88 -16.61 6.81
CA LYS A 27 11.18 -15.43 7.64
C LYS A 27 12.24 -14.53 6.99
N PHE A 28 13.24 -15.11 6.32
CA PHE A 28 14.24 -14.36 5.57
C PHE A 28 13.63 -13.72 4.30
N ASP A 29 12.76 -14.44 3.59
CA ASP A 29 12.05 -13.91 2.41
C ASP A 29 11.11 -12.74 2.79
N ARG A 30 10.48 -12.75 3.97
CA ARG A 30 9.71 -11.58 4.47
C ARG A 30 10.59 -10.39 4.84
N LEU A 31 11.77 -10.62 5.41
CA LEU A 31 12.66 -9.53 5.82
C LEU A 31 13.32 -8.84 4.62
N ASP A 32 13.76 -9.61 3.62
CA ASP A 32 14.30 -9.04 2.37
C ASP A 32 13.21 -8.28 1.58
N LYS A 33 11.95 -8.72 1.69
CA LYS A 33 10.77 -8.06 1.09
C LYS A 33 10.37 -6.79 1.86
N ILE A 34 10.47 -6.79 3.19
CA ILE A 34 10.32 -5.58 4.02
C ILE A 34 11.45 -4.58 3.75
N GLU A 35 12.69 -5.03 3.59
CA GLU A 35 13.81 -4.14 3.22
C GLU A 35 13.65 -3.53 1.82
N TYR A 36 13.20 -4.30 0.81
CA TYR A 36 12.86 -3.75 -0.51
C TYR A 36 11.72 -2.70 -0.43
N THR A 37 10.77 -2.95 0.46
CA THR A 37 9.58 -2.13 0.69
C THR A 37 9.90 -0.81 1.39
N ILE A 38 10.84 -0.81 2.35
CA ILE A 38 11.29 0.37 3.10
C ILE A 38 12.20 1.27 2.24
N PHE A 39 12.98 0.70 1.30
CA PHE A 39 14.00 1.46 0.57
C PHE A 39 13.49 2.34 -0.59
N ASN A 40 12.25 2.13 -1.08
CA ASN A 40 11.78 2.79 -2.30
C ASN A 40 10.80 3.96 -2.10
N GLY A 41 10.39 4.28 -0.88
CA GLY A 41 9.86 5.60 -0.48
C GLY A 41 8.72 6.25 -1.27
N ASN A 42 8.11 5.57 -2.26
CA ASN A 42 6.97 5.99 -3.06
C ASN A 42 6.42 4.74 -3.78
N ARG A 43 5.24 4.23 -3.39
CA ARG A 43 4.67 2.97 -3.93
C ARG A 43 3.60 3.19 -4.99
N ASP A 44 3.81 4.18 -5.84
CA ASP A 44 3.03 4.36 -7.05
C ASP A 44 3.31 3.25 -8.09
N THR A 45 2.44 2.24 -8.13
CA THR A 45 2.67 1.00 -8.90
C THR A 45 1.63 0.83 -9.98
N GLU A 46 2.06 0.63 -11.23
CA GLU A 46 1.21 0.23 -12.35
C GLU A 46 1.39 -1.25 -12.68
N THR A 47 0.30 -1.97 -12.95
CA THR A 47 0.34 -3.39 -13.30
C THR A 47 -0.76 -3.81 -14.27
N TYR A 48 -0.48 -4.86 -15.03
CA TYR A 48 -1.36 -5.43 -16.05
C TYR A 48 -1.94 -6.76 -15.58
N ILE A 49 -3.25 -6.93 -15.78
CA ILE A 49 -4.00 -8.13 -15.39
C ILE A 49 -4.82 -8.65 -16.58
N ASP A 50 -4.57 -9.90 -16.97
CA ASP A 50 -5.36 -10.61 -17.98
C ASP A 50 -6.64 -11.18 -17.35
N ALA A 51 -7.71 -10.39 -17.37
CA ALA A 51 -9.05 -10.76 -16.93
C ALA A 51 -9.95 -11.17 -18.12
N THR A 52 -9.38 -11.68 -19.23
CA THR A 52 -10.16 -11.93 -20.45
C THR A 52 -11.18 -13.06 -20.31
N SER A 53 -10.99 -13.97 -19.36
CA SER A 53 -11.89 -15.10 -19.14
C SER A 53 -13.27 -14.67 -18.65
N PHE A 54 -14.31 -15.26 -19.23
CA PHE A 54 -15.68 -15.16 -18.71
C PHE A 54 -15.98 -16.16 -17.60
N GLY A 55 -15.09 -17.11 -17.31
CA GLY A 55 -15.35 -18.21 -16.38
C GLY A 55 -14.23 -18.44 -15.37
N ALA A 56 -13.24 -17.56 -15.29
CA ALA A 56 -12.14 -17.65 -14.35
C ALA A 56 -11.90 -16.32 -13.63
N TRP A 57 -11.51 -16.42 -12.37
CA TRP A 57 -11.01 -15.31 -11.55
C TRP A 57 -9.48 -15.37 -11.51
N ASN A 58 -8.84 -14.22 -11.71
CA ASN A 58 -7.41 -14.05 -11.48
C ASN A 58 -7.19 -13.34 -10.16
N TYR A 59 -6.60 -14.04 -9.20
CA TYR A 59 -6.32 -13.57 -7.84
C TYR A 59 -4.99 -12.83 -7.84
N PHE A 60 -5.02 -11.59 -7.37
CA PHE A 60 -3.90 -10.66 -7.36
C PHE A 60 -3.51 -10.30 -5.92
N SER A 61 -2.21 -10.18 -5.68
CA SER A 61 -1.65 -9.73 -4.41
C SER A 61 -0.86 -8.43 -4.62
N PHE A 62 -1.19 -7.40 -3.85
CA PHE A 62 -0.44 -6.14 -3.78
C PHE A 62 0.98 -6.38 -3.27
N GLU A 63 1.12 -7.26 -2.27
CA GLU A 63 2.40 -7.62 -1.67
C GLU A 63 3.39 -8.21 -2.68
N THR A 64 2.90 -9.00 -3.65
CA THR A 64 3.73 -9.61 -4.70
C THR A 64 3.70 -8.86 -6.03
N ASN A 65 2.82 -7.87 -6.16
CA ASN A 65 2.48 -7.21 -7.43
C ASN A 65 2.24 -8.21 -8.58
N SER A 66 1.50 -9.28 -8.31
CA SER A 66 1.32 -10.35 -9.30
C SER A 66 0.03 -11.13 -9.12
N VAL A 67 -0.40 -11.79 -10.20
CA VAL A 67 -1.47 -12.79 -10.14
C VAL A 67 -0.92 -14.07 -9.51
N VAL A 68 -1.40 -14.40 -8.32
CA VAL A 68 -0.97 -15.56 -7.52
C VAL A 68 -1.73 -16.85 -7.87
N ALA A 69 -2.94 -16.73 -8.43
CA ALA A 69 -3.72 -17.86 -8.91
C ALA A 69 -4.75 -17.48 -9.98
N THR A 70 -5.12 -18.43 -10.82
CA THR A 70 -6.27 -18.32 -11.73
C THR A 70 -7.18 -19.53 -11.51
N VAL A 71 -8.42 -19.29 -11.08
CA VAL A 71 -9.39 -20.33 -10.68
C VAL A 71 -10.62 -20.26 -11.55
N LEU A 72 -11.12 -21.41 -12.00
CA LEU A 72 -12.41 -21.48 -12.67
C LEU A 72 -13.55 -21.26 -11.66
N ASP A 73 -14.51 -20.43 -12.03
CA ASP A 73 -15.67 -20.12 -11.20
C ASP A 73 -16.49 -21.40 -10.91
N GLY A 74 -16.68 -21.70 -9.62
CA GLY A 74 -17.33 -22.92 -9.15
C GLY A 74 -16.47 -24.19 -9.16
N ALA A 75 -15.15 -24.08 -9.35
CA ALA A 75 -14.25 -25.22 -9.19
C ALA A 75 -14.20 -25.68 -7.72
N THR A 76 -14.49 -26.95 -7.46
CA THR A 76 -14.48 -27.55 -6.11
C THR A 76 -13.14 -28.20 -5.74
N ASP A 77 -12.27 -28.36 -6.73
CA ASP A 77 -11.07 -29.20 -6.63
C ASP A 77 -9.80 -28.35 -6.83
N ASP A 78 -9.88 -27.03 -6.69
CA ASP A 78 -8.77 -26.15 -7.04
C ASP A 78 -7.59 -26.31 -6.07
N ILE A 79 -6.42 -26.52 -6.66
CA ILE A 79 -5.26 -27.21 -6.09
C ILE A 79 -4.59 -26.45 -4.93
N ASN A 80 -5.00 -25.20 -4.67
CA ASN A 80 -4.33 -24.32 -3.70
C ASN A 80 -5.25 -23.70 -2.63
N ASN A 81 -6.56 -23.94 -2.65
CA ASN A 81 -7.51 -23.33 -1.70
C ASN A 81 -7.35 -21.80 -1.56
N ILE A 82 -7.00 -21.12 -2.68
CA ILE A 82 -6.66 -19.69 -2.68
C ILE A 82 -7.80 -18.83 -2.12
N GLU A 83 -9.06 -19.20 -2.40
CA GLU A 83 -10.24 -18.47 -1.93
C GLU A 83 -10.36 -18.42 -0.39
N ALA A 84 -9.74 -19.37 0.32
CA ALA A 84 -9.71 -19.41 1.77
C ALA A 84 -8.35 -19.00 2.37
N SER A 85 -7.45 -18.44 1.56
CA SER A 85 -6.17 -17.91 2.03
C SER A 85 -6.17 -16.38 2.12
N LEU A 86 -5.14 -15.84 2.78
CA LEU A 86 -4.86 -14.41 2.87
C LEU A 86 -3.79 -13.97 1.85
N ASP A 87 -3.41 -14.85 0.91
CA ASP A 87 -2.33 -14.57 -0.05
C ASP A 87 -2.78 -13.74 -1.26
N TRP A 88 -4.03 -13.26 -1.25
CA TRP A 88 -4.62 -12.47 -2.33
C TRP A 88 -5.49 -11.35 -1.76
N ASP A 89 -5.54 -10.23 -2.47
CA ASP A 89 -6.20 -9.01 -2.01
C ASP A 89 -7.42 -8.67 -2.89
N LEU A 90 -7.22 -8.75 -4.19
CA LEU A 90 -8.23 -8.52 -5.21
C LEU A 90 -8.29 -9.70 -6.17
N ALA A 91 -9.43 -9.92 -6.81
CA ALA A 91 -9.52 -10.81 -7.95
C ALA A 91 -10.36 -10.22 -9.09
N PHE A 92 -9.98 -10.59 -10.32
CA PHE A 92 -10.48 -9.98 -11.55
C PHE A 92 -11.05 -11.02 -12.50
N ARG A 93 -12.26 -10.74 -13.03
CA ARG A 93 -12.92 -11.51 -14.08
C ARG A 93 -13.67 -10.56 -15.00
N ARG A 94 -13.30 -10.53 -16.28
CA ARG A 94 -13.82 -9.54 -17.23
C ARG A 94 -13.65 -8.13 -16.67
N ASN A 95 -14.74 -7.45 -16.38
CA ASN A 95 -14.77 -6.12 -15.77
C ASN A 95 -15.18 -6.15 -14.29
N HIS A 96 -15.29 -7.33 -13.69
CA HIS A 96 -15.73 -7.53 -12.33
C HIS A 96 -14.52 -7.63 -11.42
N ILE A 97 -14.63 -6.99 -10.26
CA ILE A 97 -13.59 -6.92 -9.25
C ILE A 97 -14.21 -7.40 -7.94
N LYS A 98 -13.52 -8.31 -7.28
CA LYS A 98 -13.90 -8.86 -5.98
C LYS A 98 -12.72 -8.68 -5.01
N THR A 99 -13.01 -8.53 -3.72
CA THR A 99 -12.01 -8.32 -2.66
C THR A 99 -11.93 -9.55 -1.77
N ASN A 100 -10.83 -9.71 -1.03
CA ASN A 100 -10.74 -10.74 0.00
C ASN A 100 -11.54 -10.36 1.24
N SER A 101 -12.87 -10.46 1.13
CA SER A 101 -13.83 -10.09 2.16
C SER A 101 -15.18 -10.78 1.97
N GLY A 102 -16.11 -10.59 2.91
CA GLY A 102 -17.52 -10.96 2.76
C GLY A 102 -17.74 -12.41 2.30
N LEU A 103 -18.48 -12.58 1.19
CA LEU A 103 -18.75 -13.89 0.60
C LEU A 103 -17.61 -14.42 -0.30
N SER A 104 -16.54 -13.66 -0.48
CA SER A 104 -15.46 -13.98 -1.43
C SER A 104 -14.19 -14.53 -0.77
N GLY A 105 -13.92 -14.20 0.49
CA GLY A 105 -12.72 -14.64 1.20
C GLY A 105 -12.69 -14.26 2.68
N PRO A 106 -11.73 -14.80 3.46
CA PRO A 106 -11.65 -14.62 4.91
C PRO A 106 -10.94 -13.33 5.38
N GLY A 107 -10.41 -12.52 4.46
CA GLY A 107 -9.66 -11.30 4.78
C GLY A 107 -10.52 -10.14 5.25
N GLN A 108 -9.84 -9.02 5.53
CA GLN A 108 -10.42 -7.74 5.95
C GLN A 108 -10.59 -6.75 4.78
N GLY A 109 -10.63 -7.27 3.54
CA GLY A 109 -10.74 -6.48 2.35
C GLY A 109 -12.05 -5.71 2.24
N GLY A 110 -12.15 -4.86 1.23
CA GLY A 110 -13.36 -4.11 0.94
C GLY A 110 -13.08 -2.94 0.00
N GLY A 111 -14.15 -2.37 -0.55
CA GLY A 111 -14.07 -1.26 -1.49
C GLY A 111 -14.78 -0.02 -0.95
N TYR A 112 -14.18 1.13 -1.22
CA TYR A 112 -14.77 2.45 -1.04
C TYR A 112 -14.59 3.28 -2.32
N VAL A 113 -15.63 3.99 -2.74
CA VAL A 113 -15.59 4.84 -3.94
C VAL A 113 -16.20 6.20 -3.65
N ASP A 114 -15.47 7.26 -3.99
CA ASP A 114 -15.94 8.65 -4.00
C ASP A 114 -16.24 9.07 -5.44
N VAL A 115 -17.52 9.00 -5.82
CA VAL A 115 -17.99 9.36 -7.17
C VAL A 115 -17.95 10.87 -7.45
N SER A 116 -17.65 11.71 -6.45
CA SER A 116 -17.55 13.16 -6.61
C SER A 116 -16.17 13.63 -7.06
N LYS A 117 -15.17 12.73 -7.04
CA LYS A 117 -13.76 13.01 -7.37
C LYS A 117 -13.23 12.01 -8.39
N THR A 118 -12.13 12.39 -9.05
CA THR A 118 -11.44 11.49 -9.99
C THR A 118 -9.95 11.38 -9.70
N TRP A 119 -9.36 10.22 -9.97
CA TRP A 119 -7.93 10.01 -9.82
C TRP A 119 -7.09 10.81 -10.81
N THR A 120 -7.66 11.19 -11.96
CA THR A 120 -7.00 12.08 -12.92
C THR A 120 -6.64 13.45 -12.34
N GLU A 121 -7.34 13.88 -11.27
CA GLU A 121 -7.11 15.17 -10.61
C GLU A 121 -6.49 15.01 -9.22
N HIS A 122 -6.71 13.88 -8.54
CA HIS A 122 -6.41 13.73 -7.12
C HIS A 122 -5.34 12.69 -6.78
N TRP A 123 -4.78 11.97 -7.76
CA TRP A 123 -3.81 10.89 -7.47
C TRP A 123 -2.66 11.32 -6.56
N GLN A 124 -2.09 12.51 -6.78
CA GLN A 124 -0.90 12.95 -6.05
C GLN A 124 -1.19 13.61 -4.69
N THR A 125 -2.46 13.88 -4.36
CA THR A 125 -2.79 14.78 -3.23
C THR A 125 -3.82 14.20 -2.27
N LEU A 126 -4.40 13.04 -2.60
CA LEU A 126 -5.45 12.43 -1.80
C LEU A 126 -5.01 11.07 -1.30
N ASP A 127 -4.58 11.07 -0.04
CA ASP A 127 -4.04 9.90 0.67
C ASP A 127 -4.83 9.61 1.95
N SER A 128 -6.13 9.89 1.93
CA SER A 128 -7.02 9.57 3.05
C SER A 128 -8.45 9.32 2.60
N VAL A 129 -9.17 8.56 3.43
CA VAL A 129 -10.62 8.34 3.31
C VAL A 129 -11.34 9.11 4.43
N PRO A 130 -12.60 9.55 4.22
CA PRO A 130 -13.41 10.14 5.28
C PRO A 130 -13.50 9.22 6.51
N GLU A 131 -13.54 9.80 7.72
CA GLU A 131 -13.67 9.02 8.97
C GLU A 131 -14.96 8.18 9.01
N ASP A 132 -16.01 8.62 8.32
CA ASP A 132 -17.30 7.94 8.20
C ASP A 132 -17.44 7.11 6.91
N ALA A 133 -16.32 6.81 6.24
CA ALA A 133 -16.30 5.98 5.04
C ALA A 133 -16.95 4.62 5.30
N THR A 134 -17.93 4.29 4.46
CA THR A 134 -18.60 2.98 4.49
C THR A 134 -17.85 2.04 3.55
N TRP A 135 -17.18 1.05 4.12
CA TRP A 135 -16.51 -0.02 3.38
C TRP A 135 -17.53 -1.08 2.97
N LEU A 136 -17.62 -1.36 1.67
CA LEU A 136 -18.44 -2.47 1.18
C LEU A 136 -17.57 -3.72 1.09
N GLU A 137 -17.97 -4.77 1.79
CA GLU A 137 -17.47 -6.12 1.58
C GLU A 137 -18.14 -6.74 0.35
N ASP A 138 -17.62 -7.89 -0.08
CA ASP A 138 -18.17 -8.60 -1.22
C ASP A 138 -19.51 -9.28 -0.89
N GLU A 139 -20.50 -9.01 -1.73
CA GLU A 139 -21.84 -9.59 -1.65
C GLU A 139 -22.19 -10.34 -2.95
N GLU A 140 -23.26 -11.13 -2.90
CA GLU A 140 -23.81 -11.77 -4.10
C GLU A 140 -24.46 -10.70 -4.99
N TRP A 141 -23.92 -10.55 -6.20
CA TRP A 141 -24.45 -9.65 -7.21
C TRP A 141 -25.13 -10.45 -8.33
N CYS A 142 -26.45 -10.30 -8.42
CA CYS A 142 -27.20 -10.81 -9.54
C CYS A 142 -27.17 -9.84 -10.73
N CYS A 143 -27.28 -10.39 -11.93
CA CYS A 143 -27.38 -9.64 -13.19
C CYS A 143 -26.09 -8.90 -13.58
N ALA A 144 -24.93 -9.39 -13.14
CA ALA A 144 -23.65 -8.95 -13.65
C ALA A 144 -23.53 -9.21 -15.16
N TYR A 145 -22.67 -8.44 -15.82
CA TYR A 145 -22.41 -8.58 -17.26
C TYR A 145 -21.83 -9.96 -17.61
N ALA A 146 -22.51 -10.65 -18.53
CA ALA A 146 -22.17 -11.99 -18.99
C ALA A 146 -21.58 -12.03 -20.42
N GLY A 147 -21.42 -10.87 -21.07
CA GLY A 147 -20.99 -10.80 -22.47
C GLY A 147 -22.15 -10.55 -23.45
N GLY A 148 -21.83 -10.00 -24.62
CA GLY A 148 -22.80 -9.83 -25.72
C GLY A 148 -24.01 -8.95 -25.40
N GLY A 149 -23.87 -8.03 -24.42
CA GLY A 149 -24.98 -7.19 -23.94
C GLY A 149 -25.95 -7.88 -22.97
N VAL A 150 -25.60 -9.06 -22.46
CA VAL A 150 -26.43 -9.83 -21.52
C VAL A 150 -26.00 -9.55 -20.07
N PHE A 151 -26.98 -9.36 -19.19
CA PHE A 151 -26.83 -9.06 -17.76
C PHE A 151 -27.63 -10.05 -16.91
N ASN A 152 -27.07 -11.23 -16.69
CA ASN A 152 -27.72 -12.33 -15.95
C ASN A 152 -26.72 -13.21 -15.18
N LEU A 153 -25.45 -12.83 -15.13
CA LEU A 153 -24.44 -13.55 -14.37
C LEU A 153 -24.67 -13.28 -12.88
N THR A 154 -24.60 -14.34 -12.06
CA THR A 154 -24.58 -14.22 -10.60
C THR A 154 -23.17 -14.54 -10.15
N LEU A 155 -22.57 -13.67 -9.35
CA LEU A 155 -21.23 -13.82 -8.81
C LEU A 155 -21.11 -13.09 -7.48
N ASN A 156 -20.09 -13.40 -6.69
CA ASN A 156 -19.69 -12.58 -5.56
C ASN A 156 -18.73 -11.49 -6.06
N SER A 157 -18.99 -10.23 -5.70
CA SER A 157 -18.18 -9.08 -6.12
C SER A 157 -18.28 -7.96 -5.11
N ASN A 158 -17.35 -7.01 -5.24
CA ASN A 158 -17.46 -5.75 -4.55
C ASN A 158 -18.34 -4.76 -5.34
N LEU A 159 -19.49 -4.39 -4.77
CA LEU A 159 -20.43 -3.47 -5.44
C LEU A 159 -19.91 -2.03 -5.52
N ALA A 160 -19.04 -1.59 -4.59
CA ALA A 160 -18.42 -0.27 -4.70
C ALA A 160 -17.51 -0.22 -5.94
N LEU A 161 -16.64 -1.21 -6.09
CA LEU A 161 -15.68 -1.27 -7.19
C LEU A 161 -16.33 -1.47 -8.56
N ALA A 162 -17.60 -1.89 -8.63
CA ALA A 162 -18.36 -1.94 -9.88
C ALA A 162 -18.54 -0.55 -10.53
N GLU A 163 -18.41 0.54 -9.76
CA GLU A 163 -18.50 1.93 -10.25
C GLU A 163 -17.28 2.38 -11.08
N TRP A 164 -16.28 1.51 -11.30
CA TRP A 164 -15.08 1.89 -12.06
C TRP A 164 -15.37 2.10 -13.54
N GLY A 165 -16.41 1.46 -14.04
CA GLY A 165 -16.89 1.64 -15.39
C GLY A 165 -18.05 0.74 -15.74
N ALA A 166 -18.68 1.04 -16.88
CA ALA A 166 -19.83 0.27 -17.37
C ALA A 166 -19.88 0.20 -18.90
N PHE A 167 -20.57 -0.82 -19.41
CA PHE A 167 -20.95 -0.89 -20.81
C PHE A 167 -22.18 0.01 -21.05
N GLY A 168 -21.97 1.12 -21.76
CA GLY A 168 -23.02 2.08 -22.08
C GLY A 168 -23.76 1.78 -23.40
N THR A 169 -24.38 2.82 -23.97
CA THR A 169 -25.07 2.75 -25.28
C THR A 169 -24.12 2.88 -26.46
N SER A 170 -22.92 3.44 -26.24
CA SER A 170 -21.82 3.43 -27.19
C SER A 170 -21.05 2.11 -27.12
N ALA A 171 -20.53 1.64 -28.26
CA ALA A 171 -19.69 0.45 -28.29
C ALA A 171 -18.42 0.68 -27.45
N GLY A 172 -18.36 0.09 -26.25
CA GLY A 172 -17.20 0.16 -25.38
C GLY A 172 -17.53 0.09 -23.88
N PHE A 173 -16.53 -0.23 -23.08
CA PHE A 173 -16.51 -0.09 -21.63
C PHE A 173 -16.02 1.32 -21.30
N GLY A 174 -16.89 2.14 -20.70
CA GLY A 174 -16.54 3.48 -20.27
C GLY A 174 -15.96 3.45 -18.87
N ILE A 175 -14.75 3.97 -18.70
CA ILE A 175 -14.06 4.06 -17.40
C ILE A 175 -14.36 5.43 -16.77
N ASN A 176 -14.77 5.43 -15.50
CA ASN A 176 -15.18 6.63 -14.80
C ASN A 176 -14.00 7.40 -14.16
N ASN A 177 -12.89 6.70 -13.85
CA ASN A 177 -11.74 7.25 -13.13
C ASN A 177 -12.08 7.81 -11.74
N TYR A 178 -13.16 7.34 -11.10
CA TYR A 178 -13.49 7.77 -9.75
C TYR A 178 -12.37 7.45 -8.76
N VAL A 179 -12.29 8.25 -7.69
CA VAL A 179 -11.42 7.94 -6.56
C VAL A 179 -11.92 6.66 -5.91
N MET A 180 -11.09 5.63 -5.87
CA MET A 180 -11.37 4.36 -5.22
C MET A 180 -10.26 3.98 -4.27
N PHE A 181 -10.65 3.52 -3.10
CA PHE A 181 -9.77 2.90 -2.14
C PHE A 181 -10.21 1.46 -1.93
N VAL A 182 -9.24 0.59 -1.67
CA VAL A 182 -9.49 -0.77 -1.23
C VAL A 182 -8.76 -1.04 0.07
N LYS A 183 -9.25 -2.02 0.82
CA LYS A 183 -8.45 -2.70 1.83
C LYS A 183 -7.90 -3.98 1.25
N ASP A 184 -6.64 -4.28 1.56
CA ASP A 184 -6.05 -5.58 1.25
C ASP A 184 -6.55 -6.68 2.22
N ALA A 185 -6.04 -7.90 2.10
CA ALA A 185 -6.49 -9.01 2.95
C ALA A 185 -6.22 -8.79 4.45
N ASP A 186 -5.18 -8.03 4.79
CA ASP A 186 -4.80 -7.70 6.17
C ASP A 186 -5.49 -6.43 6.69
N GLY A 187 -6.17 -5.69 5.82
CA GLY A 187 -6.97 -4.51 6.15
C GLY A 187 -6.23 -3.18 5.95
N GLU A 188 -5.04 -3.21 5.35
CA GLU A 188 -4.25 -2.03 5.04
C GLU A 188 -4.89 -1.24 3.89
N LEU A 189 -4.81 0.09 3.95
CA LEU A 189 -5.48 0.98 3.01
C LEU A 189 -4.65 1.16 1.75
N VAL A 190 -5.29 1.01 0.59
CA VAL A 190 -4.65 1.12 -0.72
C VAL A 190 -5.47 2.05 -1.63
N LYS A 191 -4.83 3.06 -2.21
CA LYS A 191 -5.35 3.81 -3.36
C LYS A 191 -5.43 2.85 -4.53
N PHE A 192 -6.57 2.80 -5.20
CA PHE A 192 -6.81 1.84 -6.27
C PHE A 192 -7.41 2.53 -7.49
N TRP A 193 -6.77 2.39 -8.64
CA TRP A 193 -7.23 3.01 -9.88
C TRP A 193 -7.13 2.04 -11.06
N PRO A 194 -8.22 1.36 -11.43
CA PRO A 194 -8.29 0.65 -12.69
C PRO A 194 -8.57 1.64 -13.82
N TYR A 195 -7.57 1.88 -14.68
CA TYR A 195 -7.60 2.97 -15.67
C TYR A 195 -7.64 2.49 -17.13
N ASN A 196 -7.50 1.19 -17.36
CA ASN A 196 -7.66 0.60 -18.70
C ASN A 196 -8.42 -0.74 -18.64
N TYR A 197 -9.12 -1.08 -19.73
CA TYR A 197 -9.84 -2.35 -19.91
C TYR A 197 -9.51 -3.05 -21.25
N TYR A 198 -8.83 -2.35 -22.15
CA TYR A 198 -8.58 -2.80 -23.51
C TYR A 198 -7.09 -2.98 -23.76
N ASN A 199 -6.74 -4.04 -24.49
CA ASN A 199 -5.41 -4.14 -25.06
C ASN A 199 -5.25 -3.23 -26.31
N SER A 200 -4.04 -3.22 -26.88
CA SER A 200 -3.71 -2.48 -28.09
C SER A 200 -4.53 -2.84 -29.34
N THR A 201 -5.22 -3.99 -29.34
CA THR A 201 -6.11 -4.43 -30.43
C THR A 201 -7.60 -4.26 -30.10
N SER A 202 -7.94 -3.53 -29.04
CA SER A 202 -9.31 -3.28 -28.58
C SER A 202 -10.09 -4.53 -28.13
N ASN A 203 -9.39 -5.59 -27.74
CA ASN A 203 -10.02 -6.71 -27.02
C ASN A 203 -10.23 -6.29 -25.57
N GLY A 204 -11.40 -6.60 -25.01
CA GLY A 204 -11.74 -6.24 -23.63
C GLY A 204 -11.38 -7.34 -22.62
N GLY A 205 -11.19 -6.95 -21.37
CA GLY A 205 -10.77 -7.84 -20.27
C GLY A 205 -9.27 -7.79 -20.01
N HIS A 206 -8.60 -6.75 -20.49
CA HIS A 206 -7.18 -6.48 -20.27
C HIS A 206 -7.11 -5.26 -19.35
N ILE A 207 -7.02 -5.50 -18.04
CA ILE A 207 -7.10 -4.43 -17.04
C ILE A 207 -5.69 -3.93 -16.76
N GLU A 208 -5.53 -2.61 -16.77
CA GLU A 208 -4.36 -1.97 -16.15
C GLU A 208 -4.83 -1.22 -14.93
N ILE A 209 -4.13 -1.44 -13.82
CA ILE A 209 -4.39 -0.81 -12.54
C ILE A 209 -3.17 -0.01 -12.11
N ARG A 210 -3.42 1.07 -11.38
CA ARG A 210 -2.44 1.82 -10.61
C ARG A 210 -2.85 1.74 -9.14
N TYR A 211 -1.92 1.45 -8.25
CA TYR A 211 -2.20 1.37 -6.83
C TYR A 211 -1.05 1.91 -6.00
N ASP A 212 -1.36 2.33 -4.78
CA ASP A 212 -0.38 2.85 -3.83
C ASP A 212 -0.89 2.63 -2.40
N TYR A 213 -0.02 2.18 -1.50
CA TYR A 213 -0.40 2.00 -0.11
C TYR A 213 -0.52 3.37 0.55
N VAL A 214 -1.64 3.60 1.22
CA VAL A 214 -1.75 4.75 2.12
C VAL A 214 -1.08 4.33 3.41
N ASP A 215 0.05 4.97 3.72
CA ASP A 215 0.74 4.69 4.97
C ASP A 215 -0.17 5.13 6.14
N LEU A 216 -0.81 4.14 6.76
CA LEU A 216 -1.70 4.35 7.89
C LEU A 216 -0.91 4.52 9.19
N GLU A 217 0.40 4.23 9.17
CA GLU A 217 1.26 4.53 10.31
C GLU A 217 1.29 6.05 10.49
N PRO A 218 0.87 6.54 11.66
CA PRO A 218 1.13 7.92 11.99
C PRO A 218 2.64 8.14 11.98
N ASP A 219 3.03 9.24 11.36
CA ASP A 219 4.38 9.76 11.47
C ASP A 219 4.75 9.99 12.95
N CYS A 220 6.00 10.32 13.25
CA CYS A 220 6.41 10.45 14.65
C CYS A 220 5.67 11.58 15.42
N THR A 221 4.90 12.45 14.74
CA THR A 221 4.03 13.47 15.36
C THR A 221 2.61 12.99 15.62
N GLY A 222 2.28 11.75 15.22
CA GLY A 222 0.94 11.20 15.34
C GLY A 222 0.06 11.47 14.10
N VAL A 223 0.62 11.98 13.00
CA VAL A 223 -0.14 12.33 11.79
C VAL A 223 -0.08 11.17 10.80
N VAL A 224 -1.23 10.54 10.54
CA VAL A 224 -1.38 9.47 9.53
C VAL A 224 -1.00 9.99 8.14
N GLY A 225 -0.08 9.31 7.45
CA GLY A 225 0.47 9.73 6.16
C GLY A 225 1.27 11.03 6.20
N GLY A 226 1.77 11.43 7.39
CA GLY A 226 2.66 12.57 7.54
C GLY A 226 4.12 12.23 7.20
N ASP A 227 4.90 13.25 6.85
CA ASP A 227 6.32 13.09 6.44
C ASP A 227 7.29 13.08 7.64
N SER A 228 6.80 13.17 8.89
CA SER A 228 7.68 13.36 10.04
C SER A 228 8.39 12.08 10.45
N ILE A 229 9.71 12.16 10.57
CA ILE A 229 10.59 11.03 10.87
C ILE A 229 11.51 11.35 12.03
N TYR A 230 11.88 10.33 12.81
CA TYR A 230 12.87 10.50 13.86
C TYR A 230 14.26 10.76 13.25
N ASP A 231 14.95 11.77 13.77
CA ASP A 231 16.35 12.02 13.45
C ASP A 231 17.31 11.09 14.22
N ASP A 232 18.62 11.27 14.04
CA ASP A 232 19.64 10.43 14.70
C ASP A 232 19.67 10.62 16.23
N CYS A 233 19.10 11.73 16.73
CA CYS A 233 18.94 12.01 18.14
C CYS A 233 17.65 11.40 18.72
N GLY A 234 16.74 10.92 17.86
CA GLY A 234 15.43 10.41 18.25
C GLY A 234 14.40 11.52 18.49
N GLU A 235 14.65 12.73 17.99
CA GLU A 235 13.65 13.78 17.95
C GLU A 235 12.77 13.62 16.72
N CYS A 236 11.46 13.83 16.90
CA CYS A 236 10.54 13.76 15.78
C CYS A 236 10.66 15.03 14.94
N TRP A 237 10.95 14.85 13.65
CA TRP A 237 11.31 15.95 12.76
C TRP A 237 10.46 15.95 11.49
N THR A 238 9.87 17.09 11.16
CA THR A 238 9.08 17.26 9.92
C THR A 238 9.94 17.89 8.83
N PRO A 239 10.23 17.18 7.74
CA PRO A 239 10.96 17.74 6.59
C PRO A 239 10.26 18.97 6.01
N TYR A 240 11.06 19.87 5.44
CA TYR A 240 10.52 21.08 4.84
C TYR A 240 11.33 21.56 3.63
N CYS A 241 10.70 22.41 2.84
CA CYS A 241 11.30 23.06 1.70
C CYS A 241 11.85 24.45 2.05
N TYR A 242 13.13 24.71 1.78
CA TYR A 242 13.79 25.98 2.06
C TYR A 242 14.06 26.79 0.78
N PHE A 243 13.61 28.05 0.75
CA PHE A 243 13.77 28.96 -0.39
C PHE A 243 14.84 30.04 -0.18
N GLY A 244 15.58 29.97 0.93
CA GLY A 244 16.57 30.99 1.29
C GLY A 244 16.01 32.15 2.11
N GLN A 245 16.90 32.90 2.77
CA GLN A 245 16.58 34.10 3.57
C GLN A 245 15.53 33.87 4.67
N GLY A 246 15.50 32.66 5.26
CA GLY A 246 14.53 32.29 6.30
C GLY A 246 13.13 31.97 5.80
N ASN A 247 12.92 31.90 4.48
CA ASN A 247 11.66 31.45 3.90
C ASN A 247 11.65 29.93 3.75
N PHE A 248 10.74 29.26 4.45
CA PHE A 248 10.52 27.82 4.37
C PHE A 248 9.03 27.48 4.34
N GLN A 249 8.70 26.32 3.77
CA GLN A 249 7.33 25.79 3.68
C GLN A 249 7.35 24.27 3.86
N PHE A 250 6.33 23.72 4.50
CA PHE A 250 6.09 22.27 4.53
C PHE A 250 5.41 21.88 3.23
N LEU A 251 6.17 21.28 2.33
CA LEU A 251 5.76 20.81 1.01
C LEU A 251 6.27 19.38 0.86
N SER A 252 5.76 18.62 -0.10
CA SER A 252 6.42 17.38 -0.52
C SER A 252 7.80 17.67 -1.13
N GLU A 253 8.68 16.67 -1.16
CA GLU A 253 10.01 16.79 -1.80
C GLU A 253 9.88 17.17 -3.28
N ASP A 254 8.88 16.62 -3.98
CA ASP A 254 8.60 16.90 -5.39
C ASP A 254 8.12 18.33 -5.64
N GLU A 255 7.22 18.84 -4.80
CA GLU A 255 6.79 20.24 -4.84
C GLU A 255 7.95 21.19 -4.54
N CYS A 256 8.81 20.81 -3.59
CA CYS A 256 10.00 21.57 -3.25
C CYS A 256 10.96 21.68 -4.44
N ALA A 257 11.26 20.55 -5.08
CA ALA A 257 12.11 20.49 -6.26
C ALA A 257 11.52 21.30 -7.43
N SER A 258 10.20 21.20 -7.65
CA SER A 258 9.48 21.97 -8.67
C SER A 258 9.48 23.48 -8.40
N GLY A 259 9.49 23.88 -7.13
CA GLY A 259 9.55 25.26 -6.67
C GLY A 259 10.93 25.92 -6.72
N ASN A 260 11.99 25.20 -7.13
CA ASN A 260 13.39 25.59 -6.96
C ASN A 260 13.79 25.82 -5.48
N GLY A 261 13.13 25.11 -4.56
CA GLY A 261 13.55 25.06 -3.16
C GLY A 261 14.61 23.99 -2.92
N SER A 262 15.29 24.09 -1.78
CA SER A 262 16.18 23.05 -1.28
C SER A 262 15.41 22.19 -0.27
N TRP A 263 15.37 20.88 -0.50
CA TRP A 263 14.79 19.94 0.45
C TRP A 263 15.65 19.82 1.71
N ILE A 264 15.03 19.99 2.87
CA ILE A 264 15.66 19.85 4.19
C ILE A 264 14.99 18.68 4.90
N GLY A 265 15.65 17.52 4.89
CA GLY A 265 15.30 16.35 5.68
C GLY A 265 15.98 16.33 7.06
N PRO A 266 15.71 15.30 7.88
CA PRO A 266 16.40 15.11 9.16
C PRO A 266 17.90 14.97 8.95
N ASN A 267 18.68 15.35 9.96
CA ASN A 267 20.14 15.29 9.94
C ASN A 267 20.81 16.11 8.82
N ASN A 268 20.11 17.06 8.20
CA ASN A 268 20.68 17.86 7.11
C ASN A 268 21.63 18.93 7.67
N PRO A 269 22.95 18.89 7.40
CA PRO A 269 23.90 19.86 7.94
C PRO A 269 23.70 21.30 7.42
N GLY A 270 22.89 21.45 6.37
CA GLY A 270 22.51 22.73 5.79
C GLY A 270 21.25 23.35 6.40
N ASP A 271 20.60 22.66 7.34
CA ASP A 271 19.45 23.17 8.09
C ASP A 271 19.91 24.22 9.12
N PRO A 272 19.41 25.47 9.05
CA PRO A 272 19.71 26.50 10.03
C PRO A 272 19.24 26.17 11.46
N PHE A 273 18.31 25.23 11.60
CA PHE A 273 17.78 24.76 12.88
C PHE A 273 18.41 23.44 13.35
N TRP A 274 19.27 22.82 12.51
CA TRP A 274 19.92 21.56 12.84
C TRP A 274 20.98 21.77 13.90
N ASN A 275 20.92 20.92 14.91
CA ASN A 275 21.93 20.80 15.92
C ASN A 275 22.37 19.32 15.94
N ASP A 276 23.67 19.07 15.75
CA ASP A 276 24.22 17.71 15.61
C ASP A 276 24.74 17.16 16.95
N THR A 277 24.30 17.75 18.08
CA THR A 277 24.91 17.45 19.37
C THR A 277 24.21 16.35 20.14
N CYS A 278 22.92 16.10 19.87
CA CYS A 278 22.07 15.15 20.60
C CYS A 278 22.27 15.27 22.13
N THR A 279 22.47 16.50 22.60
CA THR A 279 22.82 16.78 23.99
C THR A 279 21.56 16.90 24.81
N ILE A 280 21.41 16.02 25.79
CA ILE A 280 20.33 16.16 26.76
C ILE A 280 20.65 17.36 27.67
N ASP A 281 19.74 18.33 27.68
CA ASP A 281 19.78 19.48 28.57
C ASP A 281 19.54 19.05 30.03
N CYS A 282 19.68 19.97 30.99
CA CYS A 282 19.49 19.58 32.40
C CYS A 282 18.04 19.18 32.76
N ALA A 283 17.07 19.46 31.88
CA ALA A 283 15.65 19.13 32.03
C ALA A 283 15.30 17.77 31.40
N GLY A 284 16.26 17.08 30.80
CA GLY A 284 16.03 15.80 30.14
C GLY A 284 15.51 15.93 28.71
N VAL A 285 15.56 17.14 28.13
CA VAL A 285 15.12 17.41 26.76
C VAL A 285 16.35 17.36 25.85
N ILE A 286 16.27 16.55 24.79
CA ILE A 286 17.30 16.51 23.75
C ILE A 286 17.37 17.87 23.10
N ASP A 287 18.58 18.43 23.07
CA ASP A 287 18.93 19.75 22.56
C ASP A 287 18.08 20.90 23.10
N GLY A 288 17.52 20.68 24.29
CA GLY A 288 16.88 21.72 25.07
C GLY A 288 17.88 22.80 25.49
N LEU A 289 17.35 23.99 25.76
CA LEU A 289 18.18 25.14 26.15
C LEU A 289 18.49 25.17 27.66
N SER A 290 18.01 24.18 28.44
CA SER A 290 18.09 24.25 29.89
C SER A 290 19.51 24.02 30.40
N VAL A 291 19.98 24.91 31.26
CA VAL A 291 21.33 24.87 31.84
C VAL A 291 21.27 24.83 33.36
N ILE A 292 22.27 24.18 33.96
CA ILE A 292 22.44 24.18 35.42
C ILE A 292 23.00 25.54 35.84
N ASP A 293 22.34 26.19 36.81
CA ASP A 293 22.77 27.46 37.38
C ASP A 293 23.86 27.29 38.47
N ASP A 294 24.35 28.40 39.02
CA ASP A 294 25.36 28.40 40.10
C ASP A 294 24.87 27.75 41.41
N CYS A 295 23.56 27.55 41.57
CA CYS A 295 22.94 26.89 42.71
C CYS A 295 22.76 25.38 42.48
N GLY A 296 23.04 24.87 41.27
CA GLY A 296 22.81 23.49 40.89
C GLY A 296 21.37 23.19 40.44
N GLU A 297 20.56 24.22 40.20
CA GLU A 297 19.19 24.09 39.70
C GLU A 297 19.15 24.16 38.17
N CYS A 298 18.26 23.39 37.56
CA CYS A 298 18.07 23.39 36.12
C CYS A 298 17.10 24.51 35.70
N TRP A 299 17.53 25.39 34.79
CA TRP A 299 16.74 26.53 34.33
C TRP A 299 16.68 26.58 32.80
N THR A 300 15.47 26.71 32.26
CA THR A 300 15.26 27.02 30.85
C THR A 300 15.34 28.54 30.63
N PRO A 301 16.20 29.02 29.72
CA PRO A 301 16.29 30.46 29.44
C PRO A 301 15.01 30.97 28.80
N TYR A 302 14.53 32.13 29.26
CA TYR A 302 13.37 32.82 28.71
C TYR A 302 13.76 34.19 28.15
N CYS A 303 13.31 34.48 26.94
CA CYS A 303 13.43 35.81 26.34
C CYS A 303 12.43 36.76 26.98
N TYR A 304 12.93 37.77 27.70
CA TYR A 304 12.11 38.87 28.19
C TYR A 304 11.82 39.86 27.06
N TYR A 305 10.60 39.85 26.51
CA TYR A 305 10.09 41.01 25.79
C TYR A 305 9.71 42.06 26.83
N GLY A 306 10.51 43.12 26.93
CA GLY A 306 10.34 44.15 27.95
C GLY A 306 8.96 44.79 27.90
N MET A 307 8.06 44.39 28.80
CA MET A 307 7.41 45.21 29.83
C MET A 307 6.25 44.43 30.49
N GLY A 308 6.52 43.90 31.69
CA GLY A 308 5.57 43.88 32.82
C GLY A 308 4.34 42.96 32.73
N SER A 309 4.47 41.79 33.36
CA SER A 309 3.62 41.21 34.43
C SER A 309 3.44 39.70 34.24
N PHE A 310 3.66 38.98 35.34
CA PHE A 310 3.40 37.55 35.46
C PHE A 310 1.98 37.35 35.98
N GLU A 311 1.21 36.51 35.31
CA GLU A 311 0.20 35.62 35.91
C GLU A 311 0.47 34.20 35.42
#